data_AF-A0A3M1I130-F1
#
_entry.id   AF-A0A3M1I130-F1
#
_cell.length_a   1.000
_cell.length_b   1.000
_cell.length_c   1.000
_cell.angle_alpha   90.00
_cell.angle_beta   90.00
_cell.angle_gamma   90.00
#
_symmetry.space_group_name_H-M   'P 1'
#
loop_
_entity.id
_entity.type
_entity.pdbx_description
1 polymer ?
#
loop_
_entity_poly.entity_id
_entity_poly.type
_entity_poly.pdbx_seq_one_letter_code
_entity_poly.pdbx_strand_id
1 'polypeptide(L)'
;YISQLGGYKVQGKSAREAENLLEDAQALEEAGIFALVLECVPDRVAQLITQSISVPTIGIGAGPFCDGQVLVFHDMMGLTPNFSAKFVKKYLDLSPMIVEALERFSKEVKSMEFPTQNHSFSIPDEEFEQIHPT
;
A
#
# COMPACT_ATOMS: atom_id res chain seq x y z
N TYR A 1 -8.87 -11.51 -15.97
CA TYR A 1 -8.06 -10.28 -16.04
C TYR A 1 -6.60 -10.49 -15.59
N ILE A 2 -6.29 -11.07 -14.43
CA ILE A 2 -4.88 -11.31 -13.99
C ILE A 2 -4.11 -12.31 -14.89
N SER A 3 -4.79 -13.22 -15.59
CA SER A 3 -4.17 -14.26 -16.41
C SER A 3 -3.83 -13.87 -17.87
N GLN A 4 -4.30 -12.72 -18.38
CA GLN A 4 -4.12 -12.35 -19.79
C GLN A 4 -2.77 -11.67 -20.08
N LEU A 5 -2.23 -10.90 -19.12
CA LEU A 5 -0.99 -10.13 -19.31
C LEU A 5 0.26 -10.88 -18.84
N GLY A 6 0.11 -11.92 -18.01
CA GLY A 6 1.24 -12.71 -17.49
C GLY A 6 2.17 -11.90 -16.58
N GLY A 7 1.60 -11.12 -15.65
CA GLY A 7 2.33 -10.34 -14.64
C GLY A 7 2.31 -8.81 -14.87
N TYR A 8 3.07 -8.09 -14.03
CA TYR A 8 3.21 -6.62 -14.08
C TYR A 8 4.02 -6.18 -15.30
N LYS A 9 3.34 -6.00 -16.44
CA LYS A 9 3.97 -5.52 -17.68
C LYS A 9 3.57 -4.07 -17.92
N VAL A 10 4.59 -3.25 -18.19
CA VAL A 10 4.40 -1.88 -18.67
C VAL A 10 3.64 -1.90 -20.00
N GLN A 11 2.55 -1.13 -20.08
CA GLN A 11 1.68 -0.97 -21.25
C GLN A 11 2.03 0.29 -22.03
N GLY A 12 1.71 0.37 -23.34
CA GLY A 12 1.96 1.58 -24.12
C GLY A 12 3.43 1.75 -24.53
N LYS A 13 4.17 0.64 -24.73
CA LYS A 13 5.60 0.71 -25.12
C LYS A 13 5.81 0.93 -26.61
N SER A 14 4.83 0.59 -27.43
CA SER A 14 4.82 0.86 -28.86
C SER A 14 3.83 1.98 -29.18
N ALA A 15 4.02 2.64 -30.33
CA ALA A 15 3.10 3.69 -30.79
C ALA A 15 1.66 3.19 -30.86
N ARG A 16 1.43 1.98 -31.41
CA ARG A 16 0.11 1.36 -31.50
C ARG A 16 -0.51 1.08 -30.13
N GLU A 17 0.27 0.58 -29.17
CA GLU A 17 -0.25 0.37 -27.81
C GLU A 17 -0.59 1.71 -27.12
N ALA A 18 0.21 2.74 -27.34
CA ALA A 18 -0.05 4.07 -26.80
C ALA A 18 -1.28 4.73 -27.43
N GLU A 19 -1.48 4.57 -28.75
CA GLU A 19 -2.69 4.99 -29.46
C GLU A 19 -3.92 4.28 -28.90
N ASN A 20 -3.88 2.96 -28.74
CA ASN A 20 -4.98 2.21 -28.14
C ASN A 20 -5.32 2.71 -26.72
N LEU A 21 -4.32 2.97 -25.87
CA LEU A 21 -4.56 3.49 -24.52
C LEU A 21 -5.19 4.89 -24.53
N LEU A 22 -4.83 5.72 -25.51
CA LEU A 22 -5.42 7.04 -25.69
C LEU A 22 -6.88 6.93 -26.12
N GLU A 23 -7.18 6.06 -27.08
CA GLU A 23 -8.55 5.78 -27.55
C GLU A 23 -9.40 5.22 -26.40
N ASP A 24 -8.88 4.27 -25.62
CA ASP A 24 -9.57 3.71 -24.45
C ASP A 24 -9.87 4.78 -23.40
N ALA A 25 -8.92 5.68 -23.13
CA ALA A 25 -9.11 6.77 -22.17
C ALA A 25 -10.23 7.73 -22.61
N GLN A 26 -10.26 8.10 -23.89
CA GLN A 26 -11.32 8.95 -24.47
C GLN A 26 -12.68 8.24 -24.45
N ALA A 27 -12.73 6.96 -24.82
CA ALA A 27 -13.96 6.18 -24.80
C ALA A 27 -14.52 6.03 -23.37
N LEU A 28 -13.67 5.85 -22.37
CA LEU A 28 -14.08 5.82 -20.97
C LEU A 28 -14.60 7.18 -20.50
N GLU A 29 -13.96 8.28 -20.89
CA GLU A 29 -14.46 9.63 -20.62
C GLU A 29 -15.85 9.85 -21.22
N GLU A 30 -16.05 9.49 -22.50
CA GLU A 30 -17.37 9.55 -23.16
C GLU A 30 -18.43 8.70 -22.44
N ALA A 31 -18.02 7.58 -21.84
CA ALA A 31 -18.88 6.74 -21.01
C ALA A 31 -19.21 7.35 -19.63
N GLY A 32 -18.60 8.48 -19.26
CA GLY A 32 -18.91 9.24 -18.07
C GLY A 32 -18.16 8.83 -16.80
N ILE A 33 -16.93 8.31 -16.93
CA ILE A 33 -16.06 8.13 -15.75
C ILE A 33 -15.81 9.48 -15.07
N PHE A 34 -15.55 9.46 -13.76
CA PHE A 34 -15.21 10.69 -13.01
C PHE A 34 -13.69 10.88 -12.83
N ALA A 35 -12.90 9.82 -13.02
CA ALA A 35 -11.44 9.81 -12.93
C ALA A 35 -10.88 8.54 -13.60
N LEU A 36 -9.61 8.58 -14.00
CA LEU A 36 -8.90 7.46 -14.64
C LEU A 36 -7.60 7.12 -13.91
N VAL A 37 -7.35 5.84 -13.62
CA VAL A 37 -6.07 5.38 -13.07
C VAL A 37 -5.18 4.87 -14.21
N LEU A 38 -3.96 5.39 -14.30
CA LEU A 38 -2.93 4.91 -15.24
C LEU A 38 -1.87 4.11 -14.48
N GLU A 39 -1.82 2.81 -14.73
CA GLU A 39 -0.89 1.89 -14.06
C GLU A 39 0.19 1.39 -15.03
N CYS A 40 1.46 1.52 -14.64
CA CYS A 40 2.60 1.02 -15.43
C CYS A 40 2.63 1.52 -16.89
N VAL A 41 2.40 2.82 -17.10
CA VAL A 41 2.40 3.47 -18.42
C VAL A 41 3.65 4.37 -18.55
N PRO A 42 4.35 4.42 -19.70
CA PRO A 42 5.43 5.38 -19.91
C PRO A 42 4.97 6.83 -19.62
N ASP A 43 5.82 7.60 -18.96
CA ASP A 43 5.53 8.95 -18.49
C ASP A 43 5.01 9.90 -19.59
N ARG A 44 5.60 9.85 -20.79
CA ARG A 44 5.15 10.67 -21.93
C ARG A 44 3.79 10.24 -22.49
N VAL A 45 3.46 8.95 -22.41
CA VAL A 45 2.13 8.44 -22.82
C VAL A 45 1.10 8.84 -21.79
N ALA A 46 1.40 8.71 -20.49
CA ALA A 46 0.53 9.17 -19.42
C ALA A 46 0.29 10.69 -19.47
N GLN A 47 1.33 11.47 -19.79
CA GLN A 47 1.20 12.91 -20.03
C GLN A 47 0.25 13.21 -21.19
N LEU A 48 0.40 12.52 -22.31
CA LEU A 48 -0.48 12.69 -23.48
C LEU A 48 -1.94 12.40 -23.12
N ILE A 49 -2.20 11.29 -22.44
CA ILE A 49 -3.55 10.91 -22.01
C ILE A 49 -4.12 11.96 -21.07
N THR A 50 -3.36 12.37 -20.05
CA THR A 50 -3.80 13.40 -19.07
C THR A 50 -4.16 14.73 -19.75
N GLN A 51 -3.44 15.11 -20.81
CA GLN A 51 -3.74 16.33 -21.57
C GLN A 51 -4.92 16.18 -22.54
N SER A 52 -5.34 14.95 -22.85
CA SER A 52 -6.36 14.66 -23.87
C SER A 52 -7.77 14.48 -23.33
N ILE A 53 -7.92 14.23 -22.03
CA ILE A 53 -9.22 14.04 -21.36
C ILE A 53 -9.40 15.11 -20.28
N SER A 54 -10.64 15.46 -19.97
CA SER A 54 -11.01 16.49 -19.00
C SER A 54 -11.13 15.99 -17.56
N VAL A 55 -11.30 14.67 -17.38
CA VAL A 55 -11.38 14.04 -16.06
C VAL A 55 -9.99 13.84 -15.44
N PRO A 56 -9.85 13.91 -14.10
CA PRO A 56 -8.56 13.74 -13.44
C PRO A 56 -7.93 12.37 -13.69
N THR A 57 -6.62 12.35 -13.95
CA THR A 57 -5.82 11.12 -14.02
C THR A 57 -5.03 10.87 -12.74
N ILE A 58 -4.95 9.62 -12.31
CA ILE A 58 -4.18 9.18 -11.13
C ILE A 58 -3.11 8.18 -11.58
N GLY A 59 -1.84 8.52 -11.38
CA GLY A 59 -0.71 7.69 -11.77
C GLY A 59 -0.26 6.71 -10.70
N ILE A 60 0.05 5.47 -11.09
CA ILE A 60 0.84 4.51 -10.31
C ILE A 60 1.87 3.85 -11.24
N GLY A 61 3.12 4.29 -11.14
CA GLY A 61 4.13 3.93 -12.13
C GLY A 61 3.86 4.52 -13.53
N ALA A 62 3.23 5.69 -13.56
CA ALA A 62 2.90 6.44 -14.79
C ALA A 62 3.65 7.78 -14.92
N GLY A 63 4.71 7.99 -14.13
CA GLY A 63 5.45 9.24 -14.08
C GLY A 63 4.69 10.38 -13.37
N PRO A 64 5.27 11.59 -13.34
CA PRO A 64 4.77 12.69 -12.52
C PRO A 64 3.68 13.54 -13.19
N PHE A 65 3.30 13.23 -14.43
CA PHE A 65 2.46 14.10 -15.26
C PHE A 65 0.96 13.81 -15.17
N CYS A 66 0.54 12.85 -14.35
CA CYS A 66 -0.86 12.68 -13.98
C CYS A 66 -1.28 13.73 -12.95
N ASP A 67 -2.58 14.04 -12.85
CA ASP A 67 -3.09 15.05 -11.91
C ASP A 67 -2.96 14.64 -10.44
N GLY A 68 -2.96 13.33 -10.18
CA GLY A 68 -2.72 12.74 -8.87
C GLY A 68 -1.82 11.51 -8.94
N GLN A 69 -1.45 11.00 -7.77
CA GLN A 69 -0.60 9.82 -7.64
C GLN A 69 -1.18 8.87 -6.59
N VAL A 70 -1.01 7.57 -6.79
CA VAL A 70 -1.38 6.54 -5.83
C VAL A 70 -0.25 5.52 -5.65
N LEU A 71 -0.05 5.07 -4.41
CA LEU A 71 0.82 3.96 -4.06
C LEU A 71 0.08 3.07 -3.06
N VAL A 72 0.40 1.78 -3.06
CA VAL A 72 -0.08 0.86 -2.03
C VAL A 72 0.61 1.17 -0.71
N PHE A 73 -0.19 1.38 0.34
CA PHE A 73 0.32 1.76 1.67
C PHE A 73 1.39 0.80 2.20
N HIS A 74 1.18 -0.51 2.08
CA HIS A 74 2.13 -1.53 2.55
C HIS A 74 3.50 -1.42 1.87
N ASP A 75 3.51 -1.16 0.57
CA ASP A 75 4.73 -0.97 -0.21
C ASP A 75 5.43 0.34 0.18
N MET A 76 4.65 1.42 0.34
CA MET A 76 5.13 2.72 0.82
C MET A 76 5.76 2.64 2.22
N MET A 77 5.21 1.82 3.10
CA MET A 77 5.66 1.68 4.50
C MET A 77 6.66 0.55 4.72
N GLY A 78 7.08 -0.15 3.66
CA GLY A 78 8.08 -1.21 3.74
C GLY A 78 7.59 -2.45 4.50
N LEU A 79 6.31 -2.79 4.38
CA LEU A 79 5.71 -4.00 4.99
C LEU A 79 5.81 -5.23 4.07
N THR A 80 6.27 -5.05 2.84
CA THR A 80 6.48 -6.08 1.82
C THR A 80 7.99 -6.26 1.57
N PRO A 81 8.75 -6.93 2.46
CA PRO A 81 10.21 -6.94 2.39
C PRO A 81 10.76 -7.61 1.13
N ASN A 82 10.04 -8.60 0.58
CA ASN A 82 10.49 -9.41 -0.56
C ASN A 82 9.91 -8.96 -1.91
N PHE A 83 9.14 -7.87 -1.95
CA PHE A 83 8.52 -7.37 -3.17
C PHE A 83 8.60 -5.85 -3.21
N SER A 84 9.18 -5.31 -4.28
CA SER A 84 9.10 -3.88 -4.57
C SER A 84 9.04 -3.69 -6.07
N ALA A 85 7.90 -3.25 -6.57
CA ALA A 85 7.81 -2.78 -7.95
C ALA A 85 8.75 -1.57 -8.14
N LYS A 86 9.33 -1.42 -9.34
CA LYS A 86 10.34 -0.37 -9.63
C LYS A 86 9.85 1.05 -9.33
N PHE A 87 8.54 1.30 -9.49
CA PHE A 87 7.94 2.62 -9.28
C PHE A 87 7.60 2.93 -7.82
N VAL A 88 7.75 1.97 -6.91
CA VAL A 88 7.49 2.19 -5.49
C VAL A 88 8.65 2.94 -4.86
N LYS A 89 8.35 4.05 -4.19
CA LYS A 89 9.23 4.65 -3.20
C LYS A 89 8.82 4.17 -1.82
N LYS A 90 9.74 3.50 -1.11
CA LYS A 90 9.60 3.25 0.33
C LYS A 90 9.86 4.56 1.08
N TYR A 91 8.88 5.01 1.86
CA TYR A 91 8.99 6.17 2.74
C TYR A 91 9.43 5.77 4.15
N LEU A 92 9.11 4.55 4.56
CA LEU A 92 9.61 3.90 5.77
C LEU A 92 9.93 2.42 5.49
N ASP A 93 10.75 1.83 6.35
CA ASP A 93 11.02 0.39 6.36
C ASP A 93 10.54 -0.20 7.68
N LEU A 94 9.21 -0.39 7.80
CA LEU A 94 8.60 -0.83 9.05
C LEU A 94 8.80 -2.31 9.36
N SER A 95 9.05 -3.16 8.36
CA SER A 95 9.22 -4.60 8.57
C SER A 95 10.25 -4.93 9.66
N PRO A 96 11.50 -4.42 9.63
CA PRO A 96 12.47 -4.70 10.71
C PRO A 96 12.03 -4.12 12.06
N MET A 97 11.40 -2.94 12.08
CA MET A 97 10.93 -2.31 13.32
C MET A 97 9.82 -3.12 14.00
N ILE A 98 8.91 -3.68 13.21
CA ILE A 98 7.85 -4.55 13.72
C ILE A 98 8.44 -5.83 14.28
N VAL A 99 9.39 -6.45 13.57
CA VAL A 99 10.09 -7.65 14.05
C VAL A 99 10.76 -7.37 15.40
N GLU A 100 11.52 -6.28 15.51
CA GLU A 100 12.19 -5.90 16.76
C GLU A 100 11.19 -5.69 17.91
N ALA A 101 10.08 -5.00 17.65
CA ALA A 101 9.05 -4.76 18.65
C ALA A 101 8.41 -6.06 19.16
N LEU A 102 8.13 -7.01 18.25
CA LEU A 102 7.56 -8.31 18.59
C LEU A 102 8.55 -9.21 19.34
N GLU A 103 9.83 -9.17 18.97
CA GLU A 103 10.89 -9.88 19.70
C GLU A 103 11.05 -9.35 21.11
N ARG A 104 11.03 -8.03 21.29
CA ARG A 104 11.08 -7.37 22.60
C ARG A 104 9.89 -7.77 23.46
N PHE A 105 8.68 -7.69 22.92
CA PHE A 105 7.47 -8.14 23.60
C PHE A 105 7.57 -9.62 24.01
N SER A 106 8.02 -10.49 23.09
CA SER A 106 8.21 -11.91 23.40
C SER A 106 9.20 -12.14 24.53
N LYS A 107 10.30 -11.38 24.54
CA LYS A 107 11.31 -11.43 25.62
C LYS A 107 10.71 -11.00 26.95
N GLU A 108 10.05 -9.85 27.00
CA GLU A 108 9.48 -9.30 28.24
C GLU A 108 8.38 -10.21 28.83
N VAL A 109 7.57 -10.85 27.99
CA VAL A 109 6.60 -11.86 28.43
C VAL A 109 7.31 -13.09 29.02
N LYS A 110 8.35 -13.59 28.34
CA LYS A 110 9.10 -14.78 28.81
C LYS A 110 9.90 -14.52 30.08
N SER A 111 10.39 -13.30 30.29
CA SER A 111 11.10 -12.90 31.50
C SER A 111 10.17 -12.38 32.60
N MET A 112 8.86 -12.35 32.38
CA MET A 112 7.86 -11.78 33.30
C MET A 112 8.09 -10.28 33.62
N GLU A 113 8.80 -9.57 32.75
CA GLU A 113 8.92 -8.10 32.79
C GLU A 113 7.62 -7.41 32.34
N PHE A 114 6.87 -8.07 31.46
CA PHE A 114 5.52 -7.66 31.06
C PHE A 114 4.50 -8.79 31.32
N PRO A 115 3.28 -8.49 31.81
CA PRO A 115 2.79 -7.16 32.21
C PRO A 115 3.37 -6.69 33.55
N THR A 116 3.48 -5.36 33.71
CA THR A 116 3.76 -4.73 35.01
C THR A 116 2.46 -4.42 35.76
N GLN A 117 2.55 -3.89 36.99
CA GLN A 117 1.39 -3.42 37.75
C GLN A 117 0.59 -2.35 37.00
N ASN A 118 1.23 -1.46 36.24
CA ASN A 118 0.54 -0.44 35.43
C ASN A 118 -0.31 -1.04 34.30
N HIS A 119 -0.05 -2.30 33.94
CA HIS A 119 -0.76 -3.03 32.89
C HIS A 119 -1.66 -4.13 33.47
N SER A 120 -1.86 -4.14 34.79
CA SER A 120 -2.60 -5.18 35.51
C SER A 120 -3.66 -4.55 36.41
N PHE A 121 -4.73 -5.30 36.67
CA PHE A 121 -5.69 -4.97 37.72
C PHE A 121 -5.42 -5.82 38.95
N SER A 122 -5.62 -5.26 40.15
CA SER A 122 -5.52 -5.98 41.41
C SER A 122 -6.89 -6.19 42.05
N ILE A 123 -7.03 -7.25 42.83
CA ILE A 123 -8.13 -7.48 43.75
C ILE A 123 -7.62 -7.19 45.18
N PRO A 124 -8.44 -6.58 46.07
CA PRO A 124 -8.07 -6.45 47.48
C PRO A 124 -7.86 -7.82 48.14
N ASP A 125 -6.88 -7.92 49.03
CA ASP A 125 -6.51 -9.18 49.69
C ASP A 125 -7.71 -9.82 50.42
N GLU A 126 -8.52 -9.01 51.11
CA GLU A 126 -9.73 -9.45 51.85
C GLU A 126 -10.77 -10.13 50.94
N GLU A 127 -10.90 -9.70 49.69
CA GLU A 127 -11.83 -10.30 48.72
C GLU A 127 -11.24 -11.56 48.09
N PHE A 128 -9.91 -11.62 47.93
CA PHE A 128 -9.23 -12.79 47.41
C PHE A 128 -9.24 -13.97 48.40
N GLU A 129 -9.03 -13.72 49.69
CA GLU A 129 -9.08 -14.75 50.74
C GLU A 129 -10.43 -15.45 50.83
N GLN A 130 -11.54 -14.76 50.52
CA GLN A 130 -12.88 -15.37 50.51
C GLN A 130 -13.03 -16.49 49.46
N ILE A 131 -12.29 -16.40 48.35
CA ILE A 131 -12.33 -17.41 47.26
C ILE A 131 -11.10 -18.34 47.27
N HIS A 132 -10.06 -18.01 48.03
CA HIS A 132 -8.89 -18.83 48.26
C HIS A 132 -8.53 -18.91 49.75
N PRO A 133 -9.38 -19.54 50.58
CA PRO A 133 -9.07 -19.71 52.00
C PRO A 133 -7.88 -20.66 52.15
N THR A 134 -6.84 -20.19 52.84
CA THR A 134 -5.61 -20.94 53.11
C THR A 134 -5.82 -21.98 54.20
#